data_AF-A0A0F9L7D5-F1
#
_entry.id   AF-A0A0F9L7D5-F1
#
_cell.length_a   1.000
_cell.length_b   1.000
_cell.length_c   1.000
_cell.angle_alpha   90.00
_cell.angle_beta   90.00
_cell.angle_gamma   90.00
#
_symmetry.space_group_name_H-M   'P 1'
#
loop_
_entity.id
_entity.type
_entity.pdbx_description
1 polymer ?
#
loop_
_entity_poly.entity_id
_entity_poly.type
_entity_poly.pdbx_seq_one_letter_code
_entity_poly.pdbx_strand_id
1 'polypeptide(L)'
;MNERELIHERQIGSVLIQTYASPEEIPPEEVFEFQEDIVAVRSGKFVYFTTTVEVHFGPFVGTDHLGCCAYNNREDFTGLSYWRDMVRKAAQDCRRTILHQQKTANHWATRLRQL
;
A
#
# COMPACT_ATOMS: atom_id res chain seq x y z
N MET A 1 -17.32 -9.64 -0.71
CA MET A 1 -16.07 -9.22 -0.07
C MET A 1 -15.03 -9.33 -1.16
N ASN A 2 -14.54 -8.21 -1.72
CA ASN A 2 -13.49 -8.31 -2.73
C ASN A 2 -12.24 -8.87 -2.03
N GLU A 3 -11.89 -10.11 -2.37
CA GLU A 3 -10.71 -10.76 -1.81
C GLU A 3 -9.47 -10.04 -2.34
N ARG A 4 -8.79 -9.34 -1.43
CA ARG A 4 -7.43 -8.85 -1.67
C ARG A 4 -6.47 -10.03 -1.56
N GLU A 5 -5.58 -10.17 -2.53
CA GLU A 5 -4.60 -11.24 -2.61
C GLU A 5 -3.22 -10.72 -2.18
N LEU A 6 -2.53 -11.44 -1.29
CA LEU A 6 -1.16 -11.11 -0.90
C LEU A 6 -0.20 -11.49 -2.04
N ILE A 7 0.43 -10.49 -2.67
CA ILE A 7 1.34 -10.69 -3.80
C ILE A 7 2.81 -10.53 -3.41
N HIS A 8 3.09 -9.92 -2.25
CA HIS A 8 4.45 -9.80 -1.73
C HIS A 8 4.47 -9.62 -0.22
N GLU A 9 5.43 -10.28 0.42
CA GLU A 9 5.69 -10.14 1.85
C GLU A 9 7.19 -10.08 2.11
N ARG A 10 7.60 -9.19 3.03
CA ARG A 10 8.98 -9.07 3.46
C ARG A 10 9.10 -8.64 4.91
N GLN A 11 9.82 -9.43 5.71
CA GLN A 11 10.22 -9.08 7.08
C GLN A 11 11.61 -8.42 7.10
N ILE A 12 11.76 -7.30 7.81
CA ILE A 12 13.03 -6.61 8.06
C ILE A 12 13.12 -6.25 9.55
N GLY A 13 13.81 -7.07 10.34
CA GLY A 13 13.84 -6.90 11.79
C GLY A 13 12.44 -7.04 12.37
N SER A 14 11.91 -5.99 13.00
CA SER A 14 10.54 -5.93 13.54
C SER A 14 9.53 -5.27 12.60
N VAL A 15 9.94 -4.92 11.37
CA VAL A 15 9.07 -4.34 10.34
C VAL A 15 8.59 -5.42 9.38
N LEU A 16 7.28 -5.53 9.21
CA LEU A 16 6.66 -6.41 8.20
C LEU A 16 6.09 -5.54 7.08
N ILE A 17 6.45 -5.85 5.83
CA ILE A 17 5.93 -5.20 4.63
C ILE A 17 5.06 -6.21 3.90
N GLN A 18 3.82 -5.86 3.62
CA GLN A 18 2.89 -6.68 2.85
C GLN A 18 2.32 -5.86 1.70
N THR A 19 2.22 -6.46 0.51
CA THR A 19 1.60 -5.85 -0.66
C THR A 19 0.47 -6.74 -1.13
N TYR A 20 -0.71 -6.14 -1.29
CA TYR A 20 -1.92 -6.80 -1.70
C TYR A 20 -2.38 -6.28 -3.05
N ALA A 21 -2.91 -7.15 -3.89
CA ALA A 21 -3.62 -6.79 -5.11
C ALA A 21 -5.11 -7.10 -4.97
N SER A 22 -5.96 -6.23 -5.50
CA SER A 22 -7.41 -6.50 -5.64
C SER A 22 -7.84 -6.20 -7.08
N PRO A 23 -8.92 -6.81 -7.58
CA PRO A 23 -9.48 -6.45 -8.88
C PRO A 23 -9.70 -4.93 -8.98
N GLU A 24 -9.42 -4.36 -10.14
CA GLU A 24 -9.79 -2.98 -10.44
C GLU A 24 -11.24 -2.94 -10.92
N GLU A 25 -12.01 -1.99 -10.39
CA GLU A 25 -13.42 -1.81 -10.70
C GLU A 25 -13.66 -0.67 -11.69
N ILE A 26 -12.72 0.28 -11.77
CA ILE A 26 -12.78 1.37 -12.72
C ILE A 26 -12.56 0.82 -14.13
N PRO A 27 -13.41 1.11 -15.12
CA PRO A 27 -13.16 0.70 -16.50
C PRO A 27 -11.86 1.30 -17.06
N PRO A 28 -11.04 0.55 -17.81
CA PRO A 28 -9.79 1.07 -18.38
C PRO A 28 -9.99 2.29 -19.29
N GLU A 29 -11.16 2.45 -19.92
CA GLU A 29 -11.52 3.59 -20.77
C GLU A 29 -11.64 4.91 -20.00
N GLU A 30 -11.83 4.86 -18.67
CA GLU A 30 -11.91 6.05 -17.82
C GLU A 30 -10.54 6.53 -17.33
N VAL A 31 -9.49 5.72 -17.54
CA VAL A 31 -8.16 5.94 -16.96
C VAL A 31 -7.09 6.06 -18.04
N PHE A 32 -7.07 5.15 -19.00
CA PHE A 32 -6.03 5.11 -20.02
C PHE A 32 -6.37 6.04 -21.18
N GLU A 33 -5.41 6.88 -21.56
CA GLU A 33 -5.56 7.83 -22.66
C GLU A 33 -5.37 7.16 -24.04
N PHE A 34 -4.59 6.07 -24.09
CA PHE A 34 -4.22 5.40 -25.33
C PHE A 34 -5.05 4.13 -25.56
N GLN A 35 -5.62 4.02 -26.77
CA GLN A 35 -6.46 2.88 -27.17
C GLN A 35 -5.72 1.54 -27.08
N GLU A 36 -4.41 1.53 -27.30
CA GLU A 36 -3.58 0.33 -27.22
C GLU A 36 -3.52 -0.25 -25.80
N ASP A 37 -3.46 0.59 -24.76
CA ASP A 37 -3.45 0.17 -23.36
C ASP A 37 -4.82 -0.38 -22.94
N ILE A 38 -5.90 0.28 -23.36
CA ILE A 38 -7.28 -0.18 -23.13
C ILE A 38 -7.46 -1.59 -23.74
N VAL A 39 -7.03 -1.77 -24.99
CA VAL A 39 -7.12 -3.07 -25.69
C VAL A 39 -6.25 -4.13 -25.00
N ALA A 40 -5.06 -3.76 -24.52
CA ALA A 40 -4.19 -4.69 -23.80
C ALA A 40 -4.84 -5.18 -22.50
N VAL A 41 -5.49 -4.31 -21.73
CA VAL A 41 -6.24 -4.71 -20.53
C VAL A 41 -7.46 -5.56 -20.90
N ARG A 42 -8.28 -5.11 -21.86
CA ARG A 42 -9.52 -5.81 -22.26
C ARG A 42 -9.28 -7.19 -22.86
N SER A 43 -8.16 -7.37 -23.56
CA SER A 43 -7.74 -8.67 -24.12
C SER A 43 -7.11 -9.60 -23.09
N GLY A 44 -6.88 -9.14 -21.85
CA GLY A 44 -6.20 -9.90 -20.81
C GLY A 44 -4.67 -10.00 -21.01
N LYS A 45 -4.10 -9.21 -21.94
CA LYS A 45 -2.64 -9.10 -22.09
C LYS A 45 -1.99 -8.49 -20.86
N PHE A 46 -2.64 -7.50 -20.25
CA PHE A 46 -2.24 -6.93 -18.96
C PHE A 46 -3.24 -7.31 -17.87
N VAL A 47 -2.69 -7.63 -16.70
CA VAL A 47 -3.46 -7.75 -15.46
C VAL A 47 -3.74 -6.36 -14.93
N TYR A 48 -5.02 -6.06 -14.72
CA TYR A 48 -5.49 -4.75 -14.26
C TYR A 48 -6.02 -4.84 -12.83
N PHE A 49 -5.42 -4.08 -11.92
CA PHE A 49 -5.65 -4.23 -10.48
C PHE A 49 -5.42 -2.94 -9.68
N THR A 50 -5.93 -2.92 -8.46
CA THR A 50 -5.52 -1.97 -7.41
C THR A 50 -4.49 -2.65 -6.51
N THR A 51 -3.55 -1.87 -5.97
CA THR A 51 -2.53 -2.36 -5.04
C THR A 51 -2.53 -1.56 -3.74
N THR A 52 -2.29 -2.28 -2.64
CA THR A 52 -2.16 -1.71 -1.30
C THR A 52 -0.88 -2.21 -0.67
N VAL A 53 -0.03 -1.28 -0.23
CA VAL A 53 1.16 -1.59 0.58
C VAL A 53 0.83 -1.30 2.03
N GLU A 54 1.07 -2.27 2.91
CA GLU A 54 1.00 -2.12 4.36
C GLU A 54 2.39 -2.29 4.96
N VAL A 55 2.79 -1.36 5.84
CA VAL A 55 4.01 -1.45 6.65
C VAL A 55 3.61 -1.52 8.10
N HIS A 56 3.93 -2.64 8.73
CA HIS A 56 3.58 -2.96 10.11
C HIS A 56 4.79 -2.84 11.03
N PHE A 57 4.59 -2.30 12.22
CA PHE A 57 5.55 -2.29 13.33
C PHE A 57 4.79 -2.49 14.64
N GLY A 58 4.82 -3.71 15.21
CA GLY A 58 4.00 -4.04 16.37
C GLY A 58 2.50 -3.84 16.07
N PRO A 59 1.74 -3.07 16.88
CA PRO A 59 0.32 -2.81 16.63
C PRO A 59 0.07 -1.68 15.60
N PHE A 60 1.13 -1.06 15.08
CA PHE A 60 1.03 0.09 14.18
C PHE A 60 1.10 -0.36 12.73
N VAL A 61 0.23 0.24 11.90
CA VAL A 61 0.24 0.06 10.46
C VAL A 61 0.24 1.43 9.78
N GLY A 62 1.04 1.55 8.73
CA GLY A 62 0.90 2.61 7.74
C GLY A 62 0.61 2.00 6.39
N THR A 63 -0.18 2.69 5.58
CA THR A 63 -0.65 2.16 4.30
C THR A 63 -0.42 3.15 3.17
N ASP A 64 -0.26 2.64 1.96
CA ASP A 64 -0.36 3.44 0.74
C ASP A 64 -1.09 2.62 -0.32
N HIS A 65 -1.89 3.32 -1.13
CA HIS A 65 -2.81 2.69 -2.09
C HIS A 65 -2.59 3.29 -3.48
N LEU A 66 -2.65 2.44 -4.49
CA LEU A 66 -2.56 2.84 -5.89
C LEU A 66 -3.60 2.07 -6.70
N GLY A 67 -4.44 2.80 -7.43
CA GLY A 67 -5.37 2.21 -8.38
C GLY A 67 -4.77 2.10 -9.77
N CYS A 68 -5.53 1.49 -10.66
CA CYS A 68 -5.33 1.49 -12.10
C CYS A 68 -3.97 0.92 -12.57
N CYS A 69 -3.46 -0.09 -11.86
CA CYS A 69 -2.21 -0.76 -12.21
C CYS A 69 -2.43 -1.72 -13.38
N ALA A 70 -1.71 -1.56 -14.49
CA ALA A 70 -1.72 -2.48 -15.64
C ALA A 70 -0.31 -2.99 -15.95
N TYR A 71 -0.08 -4.29 -15.77
CA TYR A 71 1.23 -4.95 -15.96
C TYR A 71 1.05 -6.34 -16.58
N ASN A 72 2.12 -6.99 -17.06
CA ASN A 72 2.02 -8.36 -17.61
C ASN A 72 1.61 -9.39 -16.55
N ASN A 73 2.08 -9.21 -15.32
CA ASN A 73 1.70 -9.98 -14.14
C ASN A 73 1.76 -9.07 -12.89
N ARG A 74 1.32 -9.58 -11.74
CA ARG A 74 1.24 -8.77 -10.51
C ARG A 74 2.61 -8.59 -9.84
N GLU A 75 3.49 -9.57 -10.01
CA GLU A 75 4.81 -9.62 -9.41
C GLU A 75 5.74 -8.52 -9.98
N ASP A 76 5.57 -8.20 -11.26
CA ASP A 76 6.30 -7.15 -11.99
C ASP A 76 6.24 -5.81 -11.22
N PHE A 77 5.09 -5.51 -10.61
CA PHE A 77 4.88 -4.28 -9.84
C PHE A 77 5.90 -4.12 -8.70
N THR A 78 6.21 -5.20 -8.00
CA THR A 78 7.04 -5.18 -6.78
C THR A 78 8.54 -4.99 -7.06
N GLY A 79 8.97 -5.16 -8.31
CA GLY A 79 10.34 -4.85 -8.74
C GLY A 79 10.60 -3.36 -9.00
N LEU A 80 9.54 -2.57 -9.19
CA LEU A 80 9.63 -1.18 -9.66
C LEU A 80 10.10 -0.21 -8.58
N SER A 81 10.67 0.93 -9.00
CA SER A 81 10.98 2.04 -8.09
C SER A 81 9.73 2.59 -7.41
N TYR A 82 8.62 2.63 -8.15
CA TYR A 82 7.34 3.15 -7.66
C TYR A 82 6.81 2.38 -6.45
N TRP A 83 6.88 1.05 -6.47
CA TRP A 83 6.54 0.22 -5.32
C TRP A 83 7.39 0.58 -4.08
N ARG A 84 8.69 0.85 -4.27
CA ARG A 84 9.57 1.27 -3.16
C ARG A 84 9.15 2.62 -2.59
N ASP A 85 8.65 3.53 -3.41
CA ASP A 85 8.14 4.82 -2.94
C ASP A 85 6.86 4.65 -2.12
N MET A 86 5.96 3.75 -2.54
CA MET A 86 4.79 3.38 -1.73
C MET A 86 5.19 2.79 -0.38
N VAL A 87 6.17 1.87 -0.36
CA VAL A 87 6.71 1.31 0.90
C VAL A 87 7.28 2.42 1.80
N ARG A 88 8.03 3.38 1.24
CA ARG A 88 8.57 4.51 2.02
C ARG A 88 7.45 5.37 2.60
N LYS A 89 6.41 5.66 1.83
CA LYS A 89 5.27 6.47 2.29
C LYS A 89 4.46 5.75 3.36
N ALA A 90 4.15 4.47 3.17
CA ALA A 90 3.52 3.63 4.19
C ALA A 90 4.36 3.57 5.49
N ALA A 91 5.69 3.46 5.38
CA ALA A 91 6.58 3.50 6.54
C ALA A 91 6.59 4.87 7.26
N GLN A 92 6.56 5.97 6.50
CA GLN A 92 6.44 7.33 7.06
C GLN A 92 5.13 7.52 7.81
N ASP A 93 4.04 7.01 7.25
CA ASP A 93 2.71 7.05 7.85
C ASP A 93 2.66 6.23 9.15
N CYS A 94 3.21 5.01 9.14
CA CYS A 94 3.37 4.18 10.34
C CYS A 94 4.16 4.93 11.42
N ARG A 95 5.30 5.53 11.06
CA ARG A 95 6.15 6.30 11.97
C ARG A 95 5.41 7.50 12.56
N ARG A 96 4.62 8.22 11.77
CA ARG A 96 3.84 9.37 12.23
C ARG A 96 2.81 8.95 13.28
N THR A 97 2.14 7.82 13.08
CA THR A 97 1.19 7.25 14.05
C THR A 97 1.88 6.88 15.38
N ILE A 98 3.05 6.25 15.32
CA ILE A 98 3.86 5.93 16.51
C ILE A 98 4.21 7.20 17.30
N LEU A 99 4.76 8.20 16.61
CA LEU A 99 5.17 9.46 17.24
C LEU A 99 3.99 10.22 17.85
N HIS A 100 2.82 10.17 17.21
CA HIS A 100 1.61 10.79 17.73
C HIS A 100 1.17 10.12 19.04
N GLN A 101 1.11 8.78 19.08
CA GLN A 101 0.74 8.05 20.30
C GLN A 101 1.74 8.27 21.46
N GLN A 102 3.04 8.29 21.17
CA GLN A 102 4.08 8.57 22.18
C GLN A 102 3.92 9.97 22.80
N LYS A 103 3.63 10.99 21.98
CA LYS A 103 3.37 12.35 22.47
C LYS A 103 2.14 12.39 23.38
N THR A 104 1.06 11.72 22.99
CA THR A 104 -0.18 11.65 23.78
C THR A 104 0.05 10.95 25.11
N ALA A 105 0.75 9.81 25.12
CA ALA A 105 1.09 9.09 26.35
C ALA A 105 1.94 9.93 27.31
N ASN A 106 2.95 10.64 26.78
CA ASN A 106 3.80 11.52 27.59
C ASN A 106 3.01 12.70 28.18
N HIS A 107 2.08 13.29 27.43
CA HIS A 107 1.22 14.37 27.93
C HIS A 107 0.39 13.94 29.14
N TRP A 108 -0.23 12.76 29.08
CA TRP A 108 -1.01 12.21 30.20
C TRP A 108 -0.15 11.85 31.40
N ALA A 109 1.03 11.26 31.19
CA ALA A 109 1.97 10.95 32.26
C ALA A 109 2.44 12.22 33.00
N THR A 110 2.63 13.34 32.29
CA THR A 110 2.97 14.63 32.92
C THR A 110 1.81 15.19 33.75
N ARG A 111 0.57 15.13 33.24
CA ARG A 111 -0.61 15.61 33.98
C ARG A 111 -0.89 14.81 35.25
N LEU A 112 -0.72 13.48 35.20
CA LEU A 112 -0.91 12.62 36.38
C LEU A 112 0.11 12.86 37.50
N ARG A 113 1.29 13.41 37.20
CA ARG A 113 2.30 13.78 38.21
C ARG A 113 2.03 15.12 38.91
N GLN A 114 1.05 15.88 38.43
CA GLN A 114 0.66 17.19 38.98
C GLN A 114 -0.62 17.12 39.83
N LEU A 115 -1.22 15.92 39.96
CA LEU A 115 -2.32 15.59 40.85
C LEU A 115 -1.79 14.86 42.08
#